data_AF-A0A382INV7-F1
#
_entry.id   AF-A0A382INV7-F1
#
_cell.length_a   1.000
_cell.length_b   1.000
_cell.length_c   1.000
_cell.angle_alpha   90.00
_cell.angle_beta   90.00
_cell.angle_gamma   90.00
#
_symmetry.space_group_name_H-M   'P 1'
#
loop_
_entity.id
_entity.type
_entity.pdbx_description
1 polymer ?
#
loop_
_entity_poly.entity_id
_entity_poly.type
_entity_poly.pdbx_seq_one_letter_code
_entity_poly.pdbx_strand_id
1 'polypeptide(L)'
;NLEWWADPNNTTPGTEPFTNLNAPENRTVETIATRGALFASFLSAQNDFYLMGILKYLWTGDQSRALRTFDADKHRSAWKDVIRSAQEHNDPGNFTTFVAYEYTTSMNRSGENVTTFNPRGTGPYEGGNLHRNVIFNGNRFTLEPFSTLKSMNPEDLWTWMDGLREKGVDTIAIPHNSNGSNGQMFELEDWAGYPIGKAYAEFRMRNEPLVEMTQVKGTSETHPLLSPNDEWADFEIMDFRVGNPGWSRPDGSYVRQAYLDGLSLQEEQRGNPYKFGMVGASDTHTGAISDDESNFHSKVGIMDGTPQSRGSVPLTDDEVQQVIDISNIAGGGLIGLKKIGDAYYSNPAFRQWSASGLAVVWAEENTRDSIFNAFRRKETYATSGTRIKLRFFAGKDLDNSSLSDENLINKAYSKGVPMGGDLIGLEESPEFLVWAVRDS
;
A
#
# COMPACT_ATOMS: atom_id res chain seq x y z
N ASN A 1 -14.59 15.09 13.59
CA ASN A 1 -15.92 14.48 13.90
C ASN A 1 -16.01 12.95 13.69
N LEU A 2 -14.88 12.23 13.58
CA LEU A 2 -14.86 10.76 13.63
C LEU A 2 -15.11 10.21 15.05
N GLU A 3 -14.75 11.00 16.07
CA GLU A 3 -14.99 10.68 17.49
C GLU A 3 -16.45 10.38 17.79
N TRP A 4 -17.40 10.95 17.04
CA TRP A 4 -18.83 10.76 17.29
C TRP A 4 -19.30 9.32 17.10
N TRP A 5 -18.81 8.61 16.08
CA TRP A 5 -19.24 7.22 15.80
C TRP A 5 -18.69 6.22 16.81
N ALA A 6 -17.58 6.57 17.46
CA ALA A 6 -16.92 5.76 18.48
C ALA A 6 -17.23 6.21 19.90
N ASP A 7 -18.00 7.30 20.07
CA ASP A 7 -18.40 7.83 21.37
C ASP A 7 -19.42 6.87 22.01
N PRO A 8 -19.12 6.28 23.18
CA PRO A 8 -20.04 5.41 23.90
C PRO A 8 -21.36 6.09 24.29
N ASN A 9 -21.42 7.43 24.25
CA ASN A 9 -22.60 8.22 24.56
C ASN A 9 -23.28 8.82 23.32
N ASN A 10 -22.92 8.40 22.11
CA ASN A 10 -23.51 8.93 20.90
C ASN A 10 -25.01 8.56 20.79
N THR A 11 -25.86 9.57 20.66
CA THR A 11 -27.32 9.45 20.52
C THR A 11 -27.82 9.83 19.13
N THR A 12 -26.91 9.97 18.16
CA THR A 12 -27.25 10.38 16.79
C THR A 12 -28.02 9.27 16.07
N PRO A 13 -29.19 9.56 15.47
CA PRO A 13 -29.95 8.58 14.71
C PRO A 13 -29.13 7.93 13.59
N GLY A 14 -29.17 6.60 13.49
CA GLY A 14 -28.43 5.79 12.51
C GLY A 14 -27.02 5.36 12.95
N THR A 15 -26.56 5.77 14.13
CA THR A 15 -25.28 5.37 14.71
C THR A 15 -25.41 4.40 15.89
N GLU A 16 -26.64 4.08 16.29
CA GLU A 16 -26.97 3.19 17.40
C GLU A 16 -26.20 1.85 17.35
N PRO A 17 -26.05 1.21 16.18
CA PRO A 17 -25.33 -0.05 16.10
C PRO A 17 -23.83 0.03 16.46
N PHE A 18 -23.21 1.21 16.41
CA PHE A 18 -21.79 1.44 16.72
C PHE A 18 -21.55 1.86 18.18
N THR A 19 -22.62 2.07 18.95
CA THR A 19 -22.53 2.48 20.37
C THR A 19 -21.77 1.45 21.20
N ASN A 20 -20.87 1.92 22.07
CA ASN A 20 -20.07 1.07 22.96
C ASN A 20 -19.19 0.03 22.26
N LEU A 21 -18.96 0.14 20.94
CA LEU A 21 -18.14 -0.83 20.21
C LEU A 21 -16.76 -0.98 20.87
N ASN A 22 -16.20 0.10 21.41
CA ASN A 22 -14.89 0.12 22.08
C ASN A 22 -14.94 -0.08 23.60
N ALA A 23 -16.08 -0.40 24.22
CA ALA A 23 -16.15 -0.68 25.66
C ALA A 23 -15.32 -1.94 26.02
N PRO A 24 -14.69 -2.03 27.21
CA PRO A 24 -13.83 -3.16 27.58
C PRO A 24 -14.49 -4.54 27.43
N GLU A 25 -15.77 -4.65 27.78
CA GLU A 25 -16.60 -5.85 27.64
C GLU A 25 -16.80 -6.29 26.17
N ASN A 26 -16.63 -5.37 25.22
CA ASN A 26 -16.76 -5.62 23.79
C ASN A 26 -15.41 -5.82 23.09
N ARG A 27 -14.29 -5.95 23.84
CA ARG A 27 -12.95 -6.19 23.30
C ARG A 27 -12.51 -7.65 23.49
N THR A 28 -13.38 -8.59 23.15
CA THR A 28 -13.13 -10.03 23.29
C THR A 28 -13.27 -10.77 21.96
N VAL A 29 -12.79 -12.02 21.91
CA VAL A 29 -12.82 -12.86 20.71
C VAL A 29 -14.27 -13.14 20.27
N GLU A 30 -15.20 -13.33 21.20
CA GLU A 30 -16.62 -13.58 20.95
C GLU A 30 -17.31 -12.43 20.22
N THR A 31 -16.88 -11.20 20.46
CA THR A 31 -17.49 -10.01 19.85
C THR A 31 -17.06 -9.76 18.41
N ILE A 32 -16.04 -10.47 17.92
CA ILE A 32 -15.49 -10.28 16.57
C ILE A 32 -16.56 -10.51 15.50
N ALA A 33 -17.32 -11.61 15.59
CA ALA A 33 -18.34 -11.93 14.60
C ALA A 33 -19.42 -10.85 14.52
N THR A 34 -19.93 -10.39 15.67
CA THR A 34 -20.93 -9.31 15.74
C THR A 34 -20.39 -8.01 15.15
N ARG A 35 -19.14 -7.65 15.45
CA ARG A 35 -18.47 -6.47 14.88
C ARG A 35 -18.29 -6.59 13.37
N GLY A 36 -17.85 -7.74 12.88
CA GLY A 36 -17.69 -8.03 11.47
C GLY A 36 -19.02 -7.96 10.72
N ALA A 37 -20.09 -8.56 11.27
CA ALA A 37 -21.44 -8.50 10.73
C ALA A 37 -21.97 -7.07 10.63
N LEU A 38 -21.73 -6.27 11.67
CA LEU A 38 -22.15 -4.89 11.73
C LEU A 38 -21.51 -4.07 10.60
N PHE A 39 -20.19 -4.16 10.44
CA PHE A 39 -19.49 -3.46 9.37
C PHE A 39 -19.91 -3.95 7.98
N ALA A 40 -20.05 -5.26 7.79
CA ALA A 40 -20.47 -5.83 6.50
C ALA A 40 -21.88 -5.39 6.08
N SER A 41 -22.82 -5.33 7.03
CA SER A 41 -24.19 -4.88 6.77
C SER A 41 -24.30 -3.36 6.52
N PHE A 42 -23.47 -2.55 7.15
CA PHE A 42 -23.40 -1.12 6.86
C PHE A 42 -22.79 -0.84 5.47
N LEU A 43 -21.75 -1.58 5.08
CA LEU A 43 -21.10 -1.46 3.77
C LEU A 43 -22.03 -1.89 2.61
N SER A 44 -22.85 -2.92 2.80
CA SER A 44 -23.78 -3.38 1.76
C SER A 44 -24.91 -2.36 1.47
N ALA A 45 -25.24 -1.49 2.42
CA ALA A 45 -26.18 -0.39 2.24
C ALA A 45 -25.63 0.79 1.41
N GLN A 46 -24.35 0.78 1.01
CA GLN A 46 -23.71 1.89 0.27
C GLN A 46 -24.02 1.96 -1.22
N ASN A 47 -24.70 0.97 -1.82
CA ASN A 47 -24.99 0.94 -3.26
C ASN A 47 -26.30 1.65 -3.66
N ASP A 48 -26.86 2.47 -2.77
CA ASP A 48 -28.10 3.21 -3.02
C ASP A 48 -27.83 4.49 -3.83
N PHE A 49 -28.12 4.44 -5.13
CA PHE A 49 -28.06 5.61 -6.01
C PHE A 49 -29.36 6.42 -5.94
N TYR A 50 -29.26 7.76 -6.07
CA TYR A 50 -30.44 8.63 -6.10
C TYR A 50 -30.43 9.57 -7.30
N LEU A 51 -31.62 9.90 -7.82
CA LEU A 51 -31.82 10.61 -9.09
C LEU A 51 -31.04 11.93 -9.18
N MET A 52 -31.09 12.76 -8.14
CA MET A 52 -30.35 14.03 -8.11
C MET A 52 -28.84 13.84 -8.05
N GLY A 53 -28.36 12.73 -7.50
CA GLY A 53 -26.96 12.36 -7.49
C GLY A 53 -26.46 11.93 -8.88
N ILE A 54 -27.28 11.15 -9.60
CA ILE A 54 -26.99 10.74 -10.99
C ILE A 54 -26.90 11.98 -11.90
N LEU A 55 -27.82 12.94 -11.75
CA LEU A 55 -27.76 14.20 -12.52
C LEU A 55 -26.49 15.01 -12.23
N LYS A 56 -26.03 15.04 -10.97
CA LYS A 56 -24.77 15.69 -10.61
C LYS A 56 -23.57 14.97 -11.24
N TYR A 57 -23.53 13.64 -11.17
CA TYR A 57 -22.49 12.84 -11.83
C TYR A 57 -22.41 13.14 -13.33
N LEU A 58 -23.54 13.19 -14.05
CA LEU A 58 -23.56 13.49 -15.49
C LEU A 58 -22.95 14.87 -15.82
N TRP A 59 -22.99 15.82 -14.89
CA TRP A 59 -22.39 17.14 -15.06
C TRP A 59 -20.93 17.19 -14.59
N THR A 60 -20.58 16.50 -13.50
CA THR A 60 -19.25 16.64 -12.87
C THR A 60 -18.28 15.52 -13.21
N GLY A 61 -18.74 14.40 -13.74
CA GLY A 61 -17.97 13.16 -13.87
C GLY A 61 -17.65 12.47 -12.52
N ASP A 62 -18.12 13.02 -11.40
CA ASP A 62 -17.80 12.55 -10.05
C ASP A 62 -18.84 11.53 -9.56
N GLN A 63 -18.52 10.24 -9.65
CA GLN A 63 -19.42 9.14 -9.28
C GLN A 63 -19.85 9.18 -7.82
N SER A 64 -19.01 9.73 -6.93
CA SER A 64 -19.30 9.79 -5.49
C SER A 64 -20.57 10.59 -5.20
N ARG A 65 -20.91 11.57 -6.05
CA ARG A 65 -22.10 12.41 -5.90
C ARG A 65 -23.40 11.64 -6.15
N ALA A 66 -23.32 10.51 -6.83
CA ALA A 66 -24.47 9.66 -7.12
C ALA A 66 -24.87 8.76 -5.95
N LEU A 67 -23.96 8.54 -4.99
CA LEU A 67 -24.17 7.68 -3.83
C LEU A 67 -24.92 8.43 -2.73
N ARG A 68 -26.01 7.83 -2.23
CA ARG A 68 -26.82 8.41 -1.15
C ARG A 68 -26.08 8.46 0.19
N THR A 69 -25.15 7.53 0.41
CA THR A 69 -24.33 7.44 1.62
C THR A 69 -23.13 8.39 1.62
N PHE A 70 -22.81 9.02 0.48
CA PHE A 70 -21.67 9.92 0.40
C PHE A 70 -22.05 11.36 0.81
N ASP A 71 -21.66 11.73 2.03
CA ASP A 71 -21.76 13.10 2.52
C ASP A 71 -20.46 13.88 2.23
N ALA A 72 -20.57 14.80 1.29
CA ALA A 72 -19.50 15.68 0.85
C ALA A 72 -18.86 16.49 1.97
N ASP A 73 -19.68 17.04 2.86
CA ASP A 73 -19.24 17.97 3.89
C ASP A 73 -18.56 17.20 5.02
N LYS A 74 -19.05 16.00 5.33
CA LYS A 74 -18.36 15.08 6.25
C LYS A 74 -17.03 14.63 5.70
N HIS A 75 -16.96 14.28 4.41
CA HIS A 75 -15.71 13.85 3.78
C HIS A 75 -14.66 14.98 3.75
N ARG A 76 -15.07 16.20 3.38
CA ARG A 76 -14.22 17.40 3.42
C ARG A 76 -13.79 17.75 4.85
N SER A 77 -14.68 17.62 5.83
CA SER A 77 -14.35 17.84 7.24
C SER A 77 -13.30 16.84 7.73
N ALA A 78 -13.45 15.56 7.40
CA ALA A 78 -12.47 14.54 7.76
C ALA A 78 -11.11 14.79 7.10
N TRP A 79 -11.10 15.17 5.81
CA TRP A 79 -9.87 15.54 5.12
C TRP A 79 -9.19 16.76 5.73
N LYS A 80 -9.96 17.79 6.11
CA LYS A 80 -9.44 18.96 6.83
C LYS A 80 -8.84 18.58 8.18
N ASP A 81 -9.44 17.63 8.90
CA ASP A 81 -8.90 17.11 10.17
C ASP A 81 -7.55 16.38 9.94
N VAL A 82 -7.42 15.58 8.86
CA VAL A 82 -6.14 14.93 8.47
C VAL A 82 -5.08 15.97 8.15
N ILE A 83 -5.41 16.97 7.33
CA ILE A 83 -4.48 18.08 7.01
C ILE A 83 -4.03 18.77 8.29
N ARG A 84 -4.99 19.16 9.15
CA ARG A 84 -4.67 19.84 10.42
C ARG A 84 -3.73 19.01 11.28
N SER A 85 -4.03 17.73 11.47
CA SER A 85 -3.20 16.82 12.28
C SER A 85 -1.77 16.72 11.74
N ALA A 86 -1.61 16.52 10.43
CA ALA A 86 -0.28 16.50 9.81
C ALA A 86 0.45 17.85 9.98
N GLN A 87 -0.23 18.98 9.79
CA GLN A 87 0.37 20.31 9.98
C GLN A 87 0.82 20.56 11.42
N GLU A 88 -0.02 20.23 12.40
CA GLU A 88 0.25 20.46 13.83
C GLU A 88 1.47 19.68 14.34
N HIS A 89 1.72 18.51 13.77
CA HIS A 89 2.81 17.61 14.18
C HIS A 89 4.01 17.64 13.24
N ASN A 90 4.05 18.56 12.26
CA ASN A 90 5.22 18.71 11.39
C ASN A 90 6.28 19.58 12.07
N ASP A 91 7.41 18.98 12.46
CA ASP A 91 8.58 19.64 13.05
C ASP A 91 9.82 19.45 12.15
N PRO A 92 9.98 20.27 11.09
CA PRO A 92 11.07 20.16 10.13
C PRO A 92 12.45 20.13 10.82
N GLY A 93 13.27 19.16 10.46
CA GLY A 93 14.58 18.89 11.07
C GLY A 93 14.55 17.73 12.08
N ASN A 94 13.45 17.56 12.83
CA ASN A 94 13.33 16.52 13.85
C ASN A 94 12.32 15.43 13.48
N PHE A 95 11.11 15.81 13.05
CA PHE A 95 10.04 14.90 12.68
C PHE A 95 9.16 15.49 11.58
N THR A 96 9.22 14.91 10.38
CA THR A 96 8.43 15.36 9.24
C THR A 96 7.20 14.50 9.07
N THR A 97 6.03 15.12 9.02
CA THR A 97 4.79 14.46 8.62
C THR A 97 4.51 14.73 7.14
N PHE A 98 3.68 13.92 6.50
CA PHE A 98 3.11 14.25 5.20
C PHE A 98 1.59 14.29 5.30
N VAL A 99 0.98 15.21 4.55
CA VAL A 99 -0.45 15.09 4.22
C VAL A 99 -0.56 14.03 3.14
N ALA A 100 -1.22 12.93 3.45
CA ALA A 100 -1.35 11.77 2.57
C ALA A 100 -2.66 11.02 2.82
N TYR A 101 -3.04 10.17 1.86
CA TYR A 101 -4.17 9.25 2.01
C TYR A 101 -3.97 8.00 1.16
N GLU A 102 -4.63 6.90 1.53
CA GLU A 102 -4.68 5.68 0.72
C GLU A 102 -5.82 5.77 -0.31
N TYR A 103 -5.50 5.49 -1.57
CA TYR A 103 -6.44 5.23 -2.65
C TYR A 103 -6.64 3.70 -2.77
N THR A 104 -7.70 3.22 -2.13
CA THR A 104 -7.98 1.79 -1.86
C THR A 104 -8.84 1.14 -2.96
N THR A 105 -8.26 0.86 -4.14
CA THR A 105 -8.99 0.25 -5.27
C THR A 105 -8.64 -1.22 -5.47
N SER A 106 -9.61 -2.01 -5.93
CA SER A 106 -9.41 -3.40 -6.36
C SER A 106 -10.35 -3.73 -7.51
N MET A 107 -9.88 -4.56 -8.45
CA MET A 107 -10.57 -4.77 -9.72
C MET A 107 -10.43 -6.21 -10.21
N ASN A 108 -11.19 -6.49 -11.26
CA ASN A 108 -10.93 -7.54 -12.25
C ASN A 108 -9.72 -7.13 -13.10
N ARG A 109 -9.14 -8.09 -13.82
CA ARG A 109 -8.14 -7.81 -14.85
C ARG A 109 -8.63 -6.72 -15.82
N SER A 110 -7.73 -5.87 -16.31
CA SER A 110 -8.04 -4.70 -17.15
C SER A 110 -8.99 -5.02 -18.32
N GLY A 111 -9.90 -4.10 -18.61
CA GLY A 111 -10.70 -4.10 -19.85
C GLY A 111 -11.98 -4.93 -19.93
N GLU A 112 -12.33 -5.84 -19.00
CA GLU A 112 -13.56 -6.62 -19.19
C GLU A 112 -14.84 -5.82 -18.92
N ASN A 113 -15.41 -5.17 -19.96
CA ASN A 113 -16.75 -4.56 -20.00
C ASN A 113 -17.06 -3.53 -18.90
N VAL A 114 -16.09 -2.68 -18.58
CA VAL A 114 -16.32 -1.49 -17.73
C VAL A 114 -17.24 -0.53 -18.48
N THR A 115 -18.40 -0.23 -17.89
CA THR A 115 -19.36 0.73 -18.46
C THR A 115 -19.82 1.72 -17.40
N THR A 116 -20.52 2.78 -17.81
CA THR A 116 -21.18 3.74 -16.90
C THR A 116 -22.09 3.04 -15.87
N PHE A 117 -22.69 1.90 -16.23
CA PHE A 117 -23.60 1.15 -15.36
C PHE A 117 -22.95 -0.10 -14.74
N ASN A 118 -21.70 -0.40 -15.11
CA ASN A 118 -20.91 -1.47 -14.52
C ASN A 118 -19.45 -1.03 -14.40
N PRO A 119 -19.12 -0.19 -13.40
CA PRO A 119 -17.78 0.36 -13.25
C PRO A 119 -16.75 -0.71 -12.81
N ARG A 120 -17.20 -1.89 -12.40
CA ARG A 120 -16.36 -3.03 -11.97
C ARG A 120 -15.97 -3.96 -13.11
N GLY A 121 -16.50 -3.75 -14.31
CA GLY A 121 -16.37 -4.69 -15.42
C GLY A 121 -17.35 -5.87 -15.31
N THR A 122 -17.62 -6.57 -16.41
CA THR A 122 -18.51 -7.76 -16.41
C THR A 122 -17.76 -9.07 -16.22
N GLY A 123 -16.43 -9.04 -16.09
CA GLY A 123 -15.65 -10.22 -15.72
C GLY A 123 -16.01 -10.73 -14.32
N PRO A 124 -15.65 -11.97 -13.97
CA PRO A 124 -15.71 -12.39 -12.57
C PRO A 124 -14.84 -11.44 -11.73
N TYR A 125 -15.37 -10.99 -10.58
CA TYR A 125 -14.61 -10.12 -9.71
C TYR A 125 -13.38 -10.82 -9.15
N GLU A 126 -12.20 -10.41 -9.62
CA GLU A 126 -10.94 -11.02 -9.18
C GLU A 126 -10.45 -10.37 -7.87
N GLY A 127 -10.72 -9.08 -7.66
CA GLY A 127 -10.29 -8.39 -6.43
C GLY A 127 -8.77 -8.34 -6.30
N GLY A 128 -8.08 -8.03 -7.40
CA GLY A 128 -6.66 -7.72 -7.38
C GLY A 128 -6.42 -6.39 -6.68
N ASN A 129 -5.54 -6.40 -5.68
CA ASN A 129 -5.09 -5.19 -4.99
C ASN A 129 -4.44 -4.18 -5.95
N LEU A 130 -4.94 -2.94 -5.90
CA LEU A 130 -4.44 -1.80 -6.66
C LEU A 130 -4.33 -0.58 -5.72
N HIS A 131 -3.92 -0.79 -4.46
CA HIS A 131 -3.82 0.32 -3.51
C HIS A 131 -2.61 1.21 -3.79
N ARG A 132 -2.76 2.50 -3.51
CA ARG A 132 -1.69 3.51 -3.60
C ARG A 132 -1.75 4.47 -2.41
N ASN A 133 -0.60 4.81 -1.85
CA ASN A 133 -0.47 5.94 -0.95
C ASN A 133 -0.20 7.22 -1.75
N VAL A 134 -1.12 8.18 -1.70
CA VAL A 134 -0.98 9.48 -2.35
C VAL A 134 -0.40 10.48 -1.35
N ILE A 135 0.78 11.00 -1.64
CA ILE A 135 1.56 11.89 -0.77
C ILE A 135 1.63 13.28 -1.41
N PHE A 136 1.30 14.32 -0.63
CA PHE A 136 1.38 15.72 -1.06
C PHE A 136 2.73 16.35 -0.70
N ASN A 137 3.26 17.16 -1.61
CA ASN A 137 4.42 17.99 -1.35
C ASN A 137 4.04 19.33 -0.68
N GLY A 138 4.92 19.83 0.19
CA GLY A 138 4.80 21.16 0.79
C GLY A 138 3.56 21.37 1.67
N ASN A 139 2.87 22.49 1.46
CA ASN A 139 1.81 23.02 2.32
C ASN A 139 0.53 23.43 1.57
N ARG A 140 0.38 23.04 0.30
CA ARG A 140 -0.81 23.32 -0.52
C ARG A 140 -1.56 22.01 -0.75
N PHE A 141 -2.83 21.99 -0.40
CA PHE A 141 -3.64 20.77 -0.40
C PHE A 141 -4.98 21.00 -1.12
N THR A 142 -5.65 19.92 -1.48
CA THR A 142 -6.97 19.98 -2.10
C THR A 142 -8.07 20.13 -1.06
N LEU A 143 -9.23 20.64 -1.50
CA LEU A 143 -10.44 20.67 -0.67
C LEU A 143 -10.96 19.25 -0.35
N GLU A 144 -10.70 18.30 -1.24
CA GLU A 144 -11.16 16.92 -1.16
C GLU A 144 -10.14 16.01 -1.85
N PRO A 145 -9.85 14.80 -1.33
CA PRO A 145 -9.01 13.84 -2.01
C PRO A 145 -9.71 13.24 -3.24
N PHE A 146 -8.93 12.59 -4.10
CA PHE A 146 -9.46 11.75 -5.16
C PHE A 146 -9.62 10.32 -4.62
N SER A 147 -10.86 9.92 -4.32
CA SER A 147 -11.17 8.61 -3.74
C SER A 147 -11.64 7.62 -4.81
N THR A 148 -11.66 6.34 -4.46
CA THR A 148 -12.18 5.27 -5.34
C THR A 148 -13.67 5.37 -5.64
N LEU A 149 -14.40 6.14 -4.83
CA LEU A 149 -15.79 6.49 -5.09
C LEU A 149 -15.94 7.44 -6.29
N LYS A 150 -14.87 8.11 -6.72
CA LYS A 150 -14.85 8.95 -7.93
C LYS A 150 -14.52 8.14 -9.17
N SER A 151 -13.46 7.35 -9.09
CA SER A 151 -13.05 6.37 -10.09
C SER A 151 -12.19 5.30 -9.42
N MET A 152 -12.30 4.06 -9.87
CA MET A 152 -11.41 2.95 -9.48
C MET A 152 -10.17 2.87 -10.37
N ASN A 153 -10.13 3.61 -11.48
CA ASN A 153 -9.03 3.65 -12.43
C ASN A 153 -7.84 4.47 -11.89
N PRO A 154 -6.65 3.87 -11.70
CA PRO A 154 -5.44 4.60 -11.33
C PRO A 154 -5.04 5.70 -12.32
N GLU A 155 -5.34 5.54 -13.60
CA GLU A 155 -5.05 6.55 -14.62
C GLU A 155 -5.90 7.82 -14.45
N ASP A 156 -7.12 7.70 -13.93
CA ASP A 156 -7.93 8.88 -13.59
C ASP A 156 -7.35 9.60 -12.36
N LEU A 157 -6.83 8.85 -11.39
CA LEU A 157 -6.09 9.41 -10.26
C LEU A 157 -4.85 10.17 -10.75
N TRP A 158 -4.04 9.56 -11.63
CA TRP A 158 -2.85 10.18 -12.21
C TRP A 158 -3.18 11.43 -13.05
N THR A 159 -4.29 11.40 -13.80
CA THR A 159 -4.79 12.58 -14.54
C THR A 159 -5.17 13.71 -13.60
N TRP A 160 -5.83 13.39 -12.49
CA TRP A 160 -6.14 14.38 -11.45
C TRP A 160 -4.87 14.95 -10.81
N MET A 161 -3.86 14.11 -10.53
CA MET A 161 -2.56 14.55 -10.02
C MET A 161 -1.81 15.47 -11.00
N ASP A 162 -1.87 15.19 -12.32
CA ASP A 162 -1.36 16.11 -13.35
C ASP A 162 -2.02 17.49 -13.26
N GLY A 163 -3.36 17.53 -13.16
CA GLY A 163 -4.11 18.78 -13.01
C GLY A 163 -3.86 19.53 -11.70
N LEU A 164 -3.40 18.84 -10.64
CA LEU A 164 -2.92 19.49 -9.42
C LEU A 164 -1.56 20.16 -9.63
N ARG A 165 -0.64 19.48 -10.32
CA ARG A 165 0.68 20.02 -10.63
C ARG A 165 0.61 21.28 -11.47
N GLU A 166 -0.30 21.34 -12.45
CA GLU A 166 -0.59 22.56 -13.22
C GLU A 166 -1.02 23.75 -12.34
N LYS A 167 -1.61 23.48 -11.17
CA LYS A 167 -2.04 24.49 -10.20
C LYS A 167 -0.98 24.76 -9.12
N GLY A 168 0.21 24.16 -9.26
CA GLY A 168 1.32 24.26 -8.33
C GLY A 168 1.14 23.46 -7.03
N VAL A 169 0.43 22.32 -7.09
CA VAL A 169 0.33 21.34 -6.01
C VAL A 169 0.95 20.04 -6.51
N ASP A 170 2.07 19.63 -5.94
CA ASP A 170 2.76 18.41 -6.36
C ASP A 170 2.40 17.21 -5.49
N THR A 171 2.26 16.04 -6.12
CA THR A 171 1.92 14.78 -5.48
C THR A 171 2.64 13.60 -6.14
N ILE A 172 2.85 12.54 -5.35
CA ILE A 172 3.22 11.21 -5.84
C ILE A 172 2.23 10.18 -5.32
N ALA A 173 2.10 9.07 -6.03
CA ALA A 173 1.41 7.87 -5.60
C ALA A 173 2.46 6.75 -5.43
N ILE A 174 2.34 5.94 -4.39
CA ILE A 174 3.19 4.77 -4.17
C ILE A 174 2.29 3.53 -4.21
N PRO A 175 2.25 2.77 -5.31
CA PRO A 175 1.59 1.47 -5.35
C PRO A 175 2.19 0.52 -4.32
N HIS A 176 1.35 -0.26 -3.66
CA HIS A 176 1.78 -1.14 -2.58
C HIS A 176 1.02 -2.47 -2.51
N ASN A 177 1.58 -3.45 -1.78
CA ASN A 177 1.11 -4.84 -1.75
C ASN A 177 0.81 -5.42 -3.15
N SER A 178 1.74 -5.26 -4.09
CA SER A 178 1.55 -5.77 -5.45
C SER A 178 1.49 -7.31 -5.47
N ASN A 179 2.10 -7.99 -4.51
CA ASN A 179 1.98 -9.44 -4.30
C ASN A 179 0.51 -9.90 -4.21
N GLY A 180 -0.37 -9.09 -3.62
CA GLY A 180 -1.81 -9.37 -3.53
C GLY A 180 -2.63 -8.83 -4.71
N SER A 181 -1.99 -8.41 -5.80
CA SER A 181 -2.66 -7.75 -6.95
C SER A 181 -3.30 -8.71 -7.95
N ASN A 182 -3.07 -10.02 -7.82
CA ASN A 182 -3.47 -11.02 -8.81
C ASN A 182 -2.93 -10.74 -10.23
N GLY A 183 -1.77 -10.08 -10.32
CA GLY A 183 -1.10 -9.75 -11.56
C GLY A 183 -1.47 -8.39 -12.16
N GLN A 184 -2.30 -7.61 -11.48
CA GLN A 184 -2.87 -6.38 -12.02
C GLN A 184 -1.98 -5.14 -11.80
N MET A 185 -1.05 -5.16 -10.84
CA MET A 185 -0.27 -3.96 -10.51
C MET A 185 0.73 -3.59 -11.62
N PHE A 186 1.27 -4.59 -12.31
CA PHE A 186 2.33 -4.42 -13.31
C PHE A 186 1.94 -5.00 -14.69
N GLU A 187 0.69 -4.80 -15.11
CA GLU A 187 0.21 -5.26 -16.42
C GLU A 187 0.91 -4.56 -17.61
N LEU A 188 1.02 -5.25 -18.74
CA LEU A 188 1.59 -4.68 -19.98
C LEU A 188 0.54 -3.95 -20.85
N GLU A 189 -0.62 -3.70 -20.27
CA GLU A 189 -1.77 -3.05 -20.87
C GLU A 189 -2.29 -1.93 -19.95
N ASP A 190 -2.91 -0.92 -20.57
CA ASP A 190 -3.56 0.18 -19.87
C ASP A 190 -4.93 -0.27 -19.31
N TRP A 191 -5.60 0.62 -18.60
CA TRP A 191 -6.91 0.36 -18.02
C TRP A 191 -7.97 -0.09 -19.05
N ALA A 192 -7.83 0.35 -20.31
CA ALA A 192 -8.72 -0.02 -21.40
C ALA A 192 -8.32 -1.33 -22.11
N GLY A 193 -7.23 -1.98 -21.67
CA GLY A 193 -6.72 -3.23 -22.24
C GLY A 193 -5.87 -3.02 -23.50
N TYR A 194 -5.38 -1.80 -23.74
CA TYR A 194 -4.47 -1.55 -24.86
C TYR A 194 -3.01 -1.71 -24.42
N PRO A 195 -2.13 -2.27 -25.26
CA PRO A 195 -0.71 -2.40 -24.93
C PRO A 195 -0.07 -1.06 -24.56
N ILE A 196 0.66 -1.01 -23.44
CA ILE A 196 1.27 0.23 -22.97
C ILE A 196 2.42 0.70 -23.87
N GLY A 197 2.61 2.01 -23.96
CA GLY A 197 3.65 2.63 -24.76
C GLY A 197 4.30 3.81 -24.07
N LYS A 198 5.09 4.58 -24.82
CA LYS A 198 5.97 5.61 -24.25
C LYS A 198 5.20 6.67 -23.45
N ALA A 199 4.05 7.09 -23.96
CA ALA A 199 3.19 8.06 -23.28
C ALA A 199 2.68 7.51 -21.93
N TYR A 200 2.28 6.24 -21.87
CA TYR A 200 1.89 5.58 -20.63
C TYR A 200 3.06 5.48 -19.64
N ALA A 201 4.25 5.08 -20.12
CA ALA A 201 5.43 4.98 -19.27
C ALA A 201 5.80 6.33 -18.64
N GLU A 202 5.81 7.42 -19.41
CA GLU A 202 6.05 8.77 -18.90
C GLU A 202 4.94 9.24 -17.95
N PHE A 203 3.68 8.89 -18.25
CA PHE A 203 2.52 9.22 -17.43
C PHE A 203 2.56 8.54 -16.06
N ARG A 204 2.79 7.22 -16.04
CA ARG A 204 2.95 6.46 -14.81
C ARG A 204 4.17 6.94 -14.04
N MET A 205 5.33 7.07 -14.67
CA MET A 205 6.57 7.37 -13.94
C MET A 205 6.61 8.76 -13.31
N ARG A 206 5.88 9.72 -13.89
CA ARG A 206 5.69 11.03 -13.28
C ARG A 206 4.74 11.01 -12.07
N ASN A 207 3.83 10.04 -11.98
CA ASN A 207 2.87 9.95 -10.87
C ASN A 207 3.30 8.93 -9.80
N GLU A 208 3.90 7.83 -10.22
CA GLU A 208 4.36 6.72 -9.38
C GLU A 208 5.86 6.52 -9.56
N PRO A 209 6.73 7.35 -8.98
CA PRO A 209 8.19 7.15 -9.09
C PRO A 209 8.70 6.03 -8.18
N LEU A 210 7.91 5.58 -7.20
CA LEU A 210 8.29 4.60 -6.18
C LEU A 210 7.29 3.44 -6.14
N VAL A 211 7.72 2.30 -5.59
CA VAL A 211 6.87 1.15 -5.31
C VAL A 211 7.20 0.57 -3.94
N GLU A 212 6.17 0.17 -3.18
CA GLU A 212 6.38 -0.58 -1.95
C GLU A 212 6.73 -2.03 -2.29
N MET A 213 7.92 -2.43 -1.88
CA MET A 213 8.47 -3.77 -2.12
C MET A 213 8.19 -4.72 -0.96
N THR A 214 8.05 -4.22 0.28
CA THR A 214 7.79 -5.07 1.45
C THR A 214 6.94 -4.38 2.49
N GLN A 215 6.06 -5.16 3.13
CA GLN A 215 5.14 -4.72 4.16
C GLN A 215 4.64 -5.90 4.99
N VAL A 216 3.89 -5.64 6.08
CA VAL A 216 3.25 -6.65 6.91
C VAL A 216 2.49 -7.71 6.12
N LYS A 217 1.90 -7.38 4.96
CA LYS A 217 1.25 -8.36 4.08
C LYS A 217 2.22 -9.00 3.07
N GLY A 218 3.44 -9.28 3.51
CA GLY A 218 4.48 -10.00 2.77
C GLY A 218 5.30 -9.14 1.82
N THR A 219 6.34 -9.75 1.25
CA THR A 219 7.20 -9.12 0.25
C THR A 219 6.59 -9.23 -1.16
N SER A 220 6.81 -8.20 -1.94
CA SER A 220 6.47 -8.06 -3.35
C SER A 220 7.72 -8.06 -4.24
N GLU A 221 8.89 -8.43 -3.72
CA GLU A 221 10.15 -8.40 -4.47
C GLU A 221 10.18 -9.47 -5.58
N THR A 222 10.09 -10.76 -5.23
CA THR A 222 10.02 -11.90 -6.16
C THR A 222 9.20 -13.06 -5.59
N HIS A 223 9.03 -14.12 -6.39
CA HIS A 223 8.32 -15.34 -6.01
C HIS A 223 9.07 -16.59 -6.53
N PRO A 224 9.00 -17.77 -5.87
CA PRO A 224 9.75 -18.97 -6.32
C PRO A 224 9.35 -19.45 -7.72
N LEU A 225 8.10 -19.22 -8.14
CA LEU A 225 7.65 -19.50 -9.50
C LEU A 225 8.28 -18.58 -10.56
N LEU A 226 8.74 -17.39 -10.18
CA LEU A 226 9.37 -16.41 -11.07
C LEU A 226 10.91 -16.47 -10.99
N SER A 227 11.45 -16.90 -9.85
CA SER A 227 12.90 -17.00 -9.59
C SER A 227 13.25 -18.37 -8.96
N PRO A 228 13.09 -19.49 -9.68
CA PRO A 228 13.22 -20.84 -9.11
C PRO A 228 14.64 -21.22 -8.66
N ASN A 229 15.66 -20.46 -9.07
CA ASN A 229 17.06 -20.68 -8.70
C ASN A 229 17.53 -19.73 -7.58
N ASP A 230 16.66 -18.85 -7.09
CA ASP A 230 16.96 -17.93 -5.99
C ASP A 230 16.46 -18.53 -4.68
N GLU A 231 17.38 -18.85 -3.78
CA GLU A 231 17.09 -19.46 -2.49
C GLU A 231 16.32 -18.52 -1.53
N TRP A 232 16.27 -17.22 -1.83
CA TRP A 232 15.57 -16.21 -1.04
C TRP A 232 14.22 -15.81 -1.65
N ALA A 233 13.82 -16.44 -2.76
CA ALA A 233 12.59 -16.10 -3.47
C ALA A 233 11.31 -16.42 -2.69
N ASP A 234 11.38 -17.23 -1.63
CA ASP A 234 10.27 -17.60 -0.75
C ASP A 234 10.23 -16.79 0.57
N PHE A 235 11.07 -15.78 0.71
CA PHE A 235 11.12 -14.93 1.91
C PHE A 235 9.78 -14.19 2.11
N GLU A 236 9.12 -14.37 3.25
CA GLU A 236 7.90 -13.64 3.67
C GLU A 236 6.81 -13.50 2.59
N ILE A 237 6.48 -14.58 1.88
CA ILE A 237 5.42 -14.57 0.88
C ILE A 237 4.03 -14.65 1.55
N MET A 238 3.14 -13.76 1.10
CA MET A 238 1.69 -13.90 1.30
C MET A 238 1.05 -14.34 -0.01
N ASP A 239 0.32 -15.44 0.02
CA ASP A 239 -0.18 -16.07 -1.20
C ASP A 239 -1.58 -15.58 -1.63
N PHE A 240 -2.24 -14.81 -0.76
CA PHE A 240 -3.63 -14.38 -0.95
C PHE A 240 -3.71 -12.96 -1.52
N ARG A 241 -4.88 -12.59 -2.02
CA ARG A 241 -5.18 -11.21 -2.43
C ARG A 241 -5.45 -10.34 -1.20
N VAL A 242 -5.19 -9.04 -1.30
CA VAL A 242 -5.52 -8.12 -0.20
C VAL A 242 -7.04 -7.97 -0.11
N GLY A 243 -7.61 -8.23 1.07
CA GLY A 243 -9.06 -8.15 1.28
C GLY A 243 -9.88 -9.29 0.68
N ASN A 244 -9.24 -10.29 0.06
CA ASN A 244 -9.89 -11.46 -0.54
C ASN A 244 -9.02 -12.72 -0.34
N PRO A 245 -9.53 -13.81 0.28
CA PRO A 245 -8.75 -15.02 0.54
C PRO A 245 -8.45 -15.87 -0.72
N GLY A 246 -8.78 -15.39 -1.92
CA GLY A 246 -8.37 -16.04 -3.16
C GLY A 246 -6.87 -15.97 -3.38
N TRP A 247 -6.31 -17.00 -4.02
CA TRP A 247 -4.89 -17.02 -4.40
C TRP A 247 -4.55 -15.86 -5.35
N SER A 248 -3.42 -15.21 -5.10
CA SER A 248 -2.88 -14.18 -5.98
C SER A 248 -1.95 -14.80 -7.01
N ARG A 249 -2.15 -14.46 -8.29
CA ARG A 249 -1.23 -14.85 -9.37
C ARG A 249 0.11 -14.11 -9.22
N PRO A 250 1.27 -14.81 -9.22
CA PRO A 250 2.57 -14.14 -9.16
C PRO A 250 2.90 -13.30 -10.41
N ASP A 251 2.55 -13.80 -11.59
CA ASP A 251 2.77 -13.11 -12.86
C ASP A 251 2.05 -11.75 -12.90
N GLY A 252 2.81 -10.66 -13.00
CA GLY A 252 2.36 -9.27 -12.94
C GLY A 252 2.23 -8.66 -11.54
N SER A 253 2.62 -9.41 -10.49
CA SER A 253 2.47 -9.01 -9.08
C SER A 253 3.78 -8.62 -8.38
N TYR A 254 4.94 -8.97 -8.95
CA TYR A 254 6.22 -8.85 -8.27
C TYR A 254 7.15 -7.84 -8.96
N VAL A 255 7.85 -7.04 -8.16
CA VAL A 255 8.63 -5.89 -8.66
C VAL A 255 9.82 -6.34 -9.51
N ARG A 256 10.49 -7.45 -9.17
CA ARG A 256 11.60 -7.98 -9.97
C ARG A 256 11.17 -8.34 -11.40
N GLN A 257 9.98 -8.92 -11.54
CA GLN A 257 9.40 -9.18 -12.85
C GLN A 257 9.05 -7.86 -13.56
N ALA A 258 8.45 -6.90 -12.85
CA ALA A 258 8.14 -5.59 -13.42
C ALA A 258 9.40 -4.87 -13.95
N TYR A 259 10.54 -5.00 -13.27
CA TYR A 259 11.81 -4.49 -13.78
C TYR A 259 12.26 -5.17 -15.07
N LEU A 260 12.14 -6.50 -15.15
CA LEU A 260 12.43 -7.24 -16.39
C LEU A 260 11.53 -6.77 -17.53
N ASP A 261 10.23 -6.69 -17.29
CA ASP A 261 9.25 -6.24 -18.28
C ASP A 261 9.51 -4.79 -18.71
N GLY A 262 9.83 -3.91 -17.77
CA GLY A 262 10.18 -2.52 -18.04
C GLY A 262 11.45 -2.37 -18.89
N LEU A 263 12.46 -3.21 -18.66
CA LEU A 263 13.66 -3.26 -19.49
C LEU A 263 13.36 -3.77 -20.90
N SER A 264 12.51 -4.80 -21.03
CA SER A 264 12.06 -5.31 -22.33
C SER A 264 11.28 -4.25 -23.13
N LEU A 265 10.33 -3.54 -22.49
CA LEU A 265 9.61 -2.44 -23.12
C LEU A 265 10.53 -1.28 -23.53
N GLN A 266 11.57 -1.02 -22.74
CA GLN A 266 12.58 -0.01 -23.07
C GLN A 266 13.38 -0.39 -24.32
N GLU A 267 13.79 -1.65 -24.45
CA GLU A 267 14.46 -2.18 -25.65
C GLU A 267 13.54 -2.11 -26.89
N GLU A 268 12.25 -2.35 -26.72
CA GLU A 268 11.21 -2.16 -27.74
C GLU A 268 10.91 -0.69 -28.07
N GLN A 269 11.59 0.28 -27.44
CA GLN A 269 11.35 1.72 -27.57
C GLN A 269 9.94 2.16 -27.14
N ARG A 270 9.28 1.37 -26.29
CA ARG A 270 7.95 1.65 -25.72
C ARG A 270 8.02 2.37 -24.38
N GLY A 271 9.23 2.72 -23.91
CA GLY A 271 9.45 3.35 -22.61
C GLY A 271 9.44 2.34 -21.46
N ASN A 272 9.76 2.80 -20.24
CA ASN A 272 9.83 1.95 -19.06
C ASN A 272 8.87 2.46 -17.97
N PRO A 273 7.68 1.87 -17.83
CA PRO A 273 6.69 2.25 -16.81
C PRO A 273 7.04 1.75 -15.41
N TYR A 274 8.06 0.88 -15.29
CA TYR A 274 8.41 0.13 -14.08
C TYR A 274 9.76 0.53 -13.49
N LYS A 275 10.31 1.68 -13.89
CA LYS A 275 11.60 2.19 -13.40
C LYS A 275 11.47 2.89 -12.05
N PHE A 276 10.89 2.21 -11.07
CA PHE A 276 10.61 2.76 -9.74
C PHE A 276 11.85 2.77 -8.83
N GLY A 277 11.78 3.55 -7.75
CA GLY A 277 12.58 3.34 -6.55
C GLY A 277 11.83 2.46 -5.55
N MET A 278 12.55 1.77 -4.66
CA MET A 278 11.92 0.87 -3.69
C MET A 278 11.68 1.57 -2.36
N VAL A 279 10.57 1.25 -1.72
CA VAL A 279 10.29 1.59 -0.31
C VAL A 279 9.72 0.38 0.42
N GLY A 280 9.88 0.31 1.75
CA GLY A 280 9.13 -0.58 2.62
C GLY A 280 8.11 0.21 3.42
N ALA A 281 7.09 -0.45 3.98
CA ALA A 281 6.20 0.18 4.94
C ALA A 281 5.68 -0.82 5.96
N SER A 282 5.23 -0.34 7.12
CA SER A 282 4.76 -1.24 8.17
C SER A 282 3.29 -1.63 8.02
N ASP A 283 2.45 -0.65 7.67
CA ASP A 283 0.99 -0.80 7.52
C ASP A 283 0.31 -1.53 8.70
N THR A 284 0.80 -1.25 9.91
CA THR A 284 0.37 -1.96 11.13
C THR A 284 -0.99 -1.52 11.66
N HIS A 285 -1.58 -0.42 11.16
CA HIS A 285 -2.89 0.11 11.60
C HIS A 285 -3.03 0.32 13.13
N THR A 286 -1.92 0.36 13.84
CA THR A 286 -1.85 0.55 15.29
C THR A 286 -1.09 1.84 15.59
N GLY A 287 -1.44 2.50 16.70
CA GLY A 287 -0.70 3.68 17.16
C GLY A 287 0.71 3.37 17.68
N ALA A 288 1.00 2.08 17.93
CA ALA A 288 2.33 1.56 18.25
C ALA A 288 2.69 0.50 17.21
N ILE A 289 3.65 0.83 16.36
CA ILE A 289 4.19 -0.07 15.33
C ILE A 289 4.86 -1.29 15.98
N SER A 290 4.75 -2.44 15.33
CA SER A 290 5.40 -3.69 15.72
C SER A 290 6.32 -4.17 14.60
N ASP A 291 7.37 -3.41 14.28
CA ASP A 291 8.31 -3.68 13.18
C ASP A 291 9.59 -4.41 13.61
N ASP A 292 9.70 -4.77 14.88
CA ASP A 292 10.78 -5.61 15.42
C ASP A 292 10.38 -7.09 15.37
N GLU A 293 11.10 -7.90 14.58
CA GLU A 293 10.80 -9.33 14.44
C GLU A 293 10.85 -10.08 15.79
N SER A 294 11.76 -9.69 16.69
CA SER A 294 11.91 -10.34 18.00
C SER A 294 10.74 -10.07 18.94
N ASN A 295 9.98 -9.01 18.65
CA ASN A 295 8.86 -8.53 19.45
C ASN A 295 7.61 -8.29 18.59
N PHE A 296 7.40 -9.13 17.57
CA PHE A 296 6.31 -8.95 16.62
C PHE A 296 4.94 -9.39 17.19
N HIS A 297 4.00 -8.46 17.32
CA HIS A 297 2.65 -8.68 17.85
C HIS A 297 1.53 -8.68 16.81
N SER A 298 1.87 -8.67 15.52
CA SER A 298 0.92 -8.60 14.39
C SER A 298 0.12 -7.30 14.33
N LYS A 299 -0.95 -7.25 13.52
CA LYS A 299 -1.57 -6.00 13.03
C LYS A 299 -2.98 -5.74 13.55
N VAL A 300 -3.82 -6.76 13.70
CA VAL A 300 -5.28 -6.59 13.82
C VAL A 300 -5.76 -6.52 15.28
N GLY A 301 -4.94 -6.97 16.23
CA GLY A 301 -5.23 -6.90 17.66
C GLY A 301 -5.90 -8.17 18.15
N ILE A 302 -7.21 -8.17 18.41
CA ILE A 302 -7.89 -9.32 19.08
C ILE A 302 -7.73 -10.62 18.27
N MET A 303 -7.62 -10.53 16.94
CA MET A 303 -7.60 -11.72 16.08
C MET A 303 -6.20 -12.34 15.89
N ASP A 304 -5.12 -11.60 16.18
CA ASP A 304 -3.73 -12.03 15.96
C ASP A 304 -2.77 -11.66 17.10
N GLY A 305 -3.22 -10.95 18.13
CA GLY A 305 -2.39 -10.39 19.18
C GLY A 305 -1.86 -11.40 20.21
N THR A 306 -2.37 -12.63 20.20
CA THR A 306 -1.87 -13.73 21.05
C THR A 306 -1.28 -14.86 20.21
N PRO A 307 -0.37 -15.68 20.77
CA PRO A 307 0.16 -16.86 20.07
C PRO A 307 -0.94 -17.82 19.59
N GLN A 308 -2.00 -18.00 20.39
CA GLN A 308 -3.16 -18.83 20.08
C GLN A 308 -3.94 -18.26 18.89
N SER A 309 -4.34 -16.99 18.95
CA SER A 309 -5.17 -16.34 17.93
C SER A 309 -4.47 -16.29 16.57
N ARG A 310 -3.15 -16.09 16.55
CA ARG A 310 -2.33 -16.08 15.32
C ARG A 310 -2.01 -17.47 14.77
N GLY A 311 -2.29 -18.54 15.54
CA GLY A 311 -2.05 -19.92 15.14
C GLY A 311 -0.62 -20.42 15.34
N SER A 312 0.16 -19.77 16.22
CA SER A 312 1.55 -20.16 16.52
C SER A 312 1.65 -21.30 17.55
N VAL A 313 0.62 -21.48 18.38
CA VAL A 313 0.53 -22.56 19.38
C VAL A 313 -0.84 -23.25 19.28
N PRO A 314 -0.97 -24.51 19.73
CA PRO A 314 -2.25 -25.21 19.67
C PRO A 314 -3.29 -24.57 20.60
N LEU A 315 -4.55 -24.73 20.21
CA LEU A 315 -5.73 -24.34 20.98
C LEU A 315 -6.12 -25.45 21.98
N THR A 316 -6.69 -25.03 23.10
CA THR A 316 -7.43 -25.91 24.03
C THR A 316 -8.80 -26.30 23.45
N ASP A 317 -9.42 -27.35 24.00
CA ASP A 317 -10.74 -27.81 23.54
C ASP A 317 -11.82 -26.70 23.66
N ASP A 318 -11.75 -25.89 24.71
CA ASP A 318 -12.67 -24.76 24.92
C ASP A 318 -12.47 -23.66 23.85
N GLU A 319 -11.22 -23.33 23.52
CA GLU A 319 -10.90 -22.36 22.46
C GLU A 319 -11.29 -22.87 21.07
N VAL A 320 -11.14 -24.18 20.82
CA VAL A 320 -11.63 -24.82 19.59
C VAL A 320 -13.14 -24.65 19.46
N GLN A 321 -13.89 -24.94 20.53
CA GLN A 321 -15.34 -24.80 20.53
C GLN A 321 -15.75 -23.34 20.31
N GLN A 322 -15.06 -22.38 20.92
CA GLN A 322 -15.30 -20.96 20.74
C GLN A 322 -15.13 -20.52 19.27
N VAL A 323 -14.07 -20.97 18.58
CA VAL A 323 -13.88 -20.67 17.15
C VAL A 323 -14.98 -21.28 16.29
N ILE A 324 -15.41 -22.51 16.60
CA ILE A 324 -16.54 -23.16 15.90
C ILE A 324 -17.80 -22.32 16.07
N ASP A 325 -18.14 -21.89 17.29
CA ASP A 325 -19.33 -21.11 17.58
C ASP A 325 -19.31 -19.75 16.85
N ILE A 326 -18.16 -19.08 16.83
CA ILE A 326 -17.93 -17.82 16.11
C ILE A 326 -18.09 -18.01 14.60
N SER A 327 -17.51 -19.06 14.03
CA SER A 327 -17.54 -19.31 12.58
C SER A 327 -18.94 -19.54 12.02
N ASN A 328 -19.89 -19.95 12.87
CA ASN A 328 -21.30 -20.14 12.54
C ASN A 328 -22.11 -18.82 12.54
N ILE A 329 -21.55 -17.71 13.01
CA ILE A 329 -22.19 -16.40 13.01
C ILE A 329 -21.87 -15.70 11.69
N ALA A 330 -22.86 -15.01 11.10
CA ALA A 330 -22.63 -14.17 9.92
C ALA A 330 -21.51 -13.15 10.20
N GLY A 331 -20.46 -13.09 9.37
CA GLY A 331 -19.28 -12.26 9.60
C GLY A 331 -18.19 -12.88 10.50
N GLY A 332 -18.42 -14.08 11.04
CA GLY A 332 -17.47 -14.83 11.87
C GLY A 332 -16.45 -15.68 11.10
N GLY A 333 -16.57 -15.80 9.78
CA GLY A 333 -15.65 -16.56 8.91
C GLY A 333 -14.23 -15.97 8.75
N LEU A 334 -13.84 -15.05 9.63
CA LEU A 334 -12.51 -14.41 9.63
C LEU A 334 -11.44 -15.29 10.29
N ILE A 335 -11.85 -16.25 11.13
CA ILE A 335 -10.97 -17.15 11.86
C ILE A 335 -11.42 -18.59 11.59
N GLY A 336 -10.55 -19.38 10.98
CA GLY A 336 -10.77 -20.82 10.77
C GLY A 336 -10.00 -21.68 11.77
N LEU A 337 -10.14 -23.00 11.64
CA LEU A 337 -9.32 -23.99 12.35
C LEU A 337 -8.46 -24.78 11.36
N LYS A 338 -7.24 -25.13 11.77
CA LYS A 338 -6.36 -26.06 11.06
C LYS A 338 -5.90 -27.16 12.01
N LYS A 339 -6.09 -28.42 11.63
CA LYS A 339 -5.58 -29.57 12.37
C LYS A 339 -4.17 -29.92 11.89
N ILE A 340 -3.23 -30.06 12.83
CA ILE A 340 -1.85 -30.51 12.57
C ILE A 340 -1.52 -31.61 13.57
N GLY A 341 -1.35 -32.84 13.08
CA GLY A 341 -1.29 -34.02 13.94
C GLY A 341 -2.58 -34.17 14.74
N ASP A 342 -2.47 -34.25 16.07
CA ASP A 342 -3.59 -34.40 16.98
C ASP A 342 -4.10 -33.07 17.57
N ALA A 343 -3.48 -31.94 17.24
CA ALA A 343 -3.84 -30.64 17.78
C ALA A 343 -4.53 -29.72 16.75
N TYR A 344 -5.39 -28.83 17.25
CA TYR A 344 -6.01 -27.76 16.45
C TYR A 344 -5.30 -26.43 16.69
N TYR A 345 -5.21 -25.64 15.62
CA TYR A 345 -4.62 -24.30 15.61
C TYR A 345 -5.64 -23.33 15.02
N SER A 346 -5.62 -22.08 15.49
CA SER A 346 -6.28 -20.99 14.80
C SER A 346 -5.69 -20.83 13.40
N ASN A 347 -6.54 -20.55 12.41
CA ASN A 347 -6.15 -20.44 11.01
C ASN A 347 -6.76 -19.17 10.38
N PRO A 348 -6.35 -17.98 10.83
CA PRO A 348 -6.83 -16.74 10.22
C PRO A 348 -6.21 -16.51 8.83
N ALA A 349 -6.85 -15.63 8.05
CA ALA A 349 -6.35 -15.22 6.74
C ALA A 349 -4.99 -14.48 6.81
N PHE A 350 -4.73 -13.79 7.92
CA PHE A 350 -3.54 -12.96 8.16
C PHE A 350 -2.37 -13.68 8.85
N ARG A 351 -2.40 -15.02 8.93
CA ARG A 351 -1.30 -15.82 9.50
C ARG A 351 0.04 -15.71 8.74
N GLN A 352 0.00 -15.22 7.50
CA GLN A 352 1.16 -15.03 6.62
C GLN A 352 1.78 -13.63 6.75
N TRP A 353 1.34 -12.84 7.72
CA TRP A 353 1.84 -11.48 7.92
C TRP A 353 3.09 -11.45 8.79
N SER A 354 3.94 -10.46 8.56
CA SER A 354 5.27 -10.31 9.18
C SER A 354 5.52 -8.90 9.75
N ALA A 355 6.66 -8.68 10.40
CA ALA A 355 7.02 -7.38 10.98
C ALA A 355 7.39 -6.31 9.93
N SER A 356 7.62 -6.72 8.67
CA SER A 356 8.02 -5.91 7.52
C SER A 356 7.30 -4.56 7.38
N GLY A 357 7.89 -3.48 6.87
CA GLY A 357 9.29 -3.12 6.65
C GLY A 357 9.42 -1.58 6.66
N LEU A 358 10.61 -1.05 6.39
CA LEU A 358 10.89 0.40 6.50
C LEU A 358 11.29 1.00 5.16
N ALA A 359 10.81 2.22 4.92
CA ALA A 359 11.31 3.08 3.86
C ALA A 359 12.54 3.81 4.35
N VAL A 360 13.65 3.70 3.60
CA VAL A 360 14.80 4.56 3.79
C VAL A 360 14.88 5.54 2.63
N VAL A 361 15.05 6.81 2.97
CA VAL A 361 14.99 7.93 2.05
C VAL A 361 16.19 8.81 2.27
N TRP A 362 16.99 9.00 1.24
CA TRP A 362 18.16 9.85 1.35
C TRP A 362 17.87 11.26 0.92
N ALA A 363 17.58 12.09 1.91
CA ALA A 363 17.27 13.51 1.77
C ALA A 363 18.42 14.39 2.29
N GLU A 364 18.56 15.60 1.76
CA GLU A 364 19.58 16.56 2.22
C GLU A 364 19.23 17.10 3.62
N GLU A 365 17.93 17.31 3.84
CA GLU A 365 17.33 17.75 5.09
C GLU A 365 16.09 16.91 5.44
N ASN A 366 15.77 16.82 6.72
CA ASN A 366 14.51 16.25 7.22
C ASN A 366 13.38 17.28 7.09
N THR A 367 13.03 17.64 5.85
CA THR A 367 11.91 18.52 5.52
C THR A 367 11.05 17.86 4.45
N ARG A 368 9.76 18.23 4.38
CA ARG A 368 8.85 17.66 3.37
C ARG A 368 9.39 17.80 1.95
N ASP A 369 9.84 19.00 1.59
CA ASP A 369 10.31 19.29 0.24
C ASP A 369 11.57 18.48 -0.08
N SER A 370 12.53 18.40 0.84
CA SER A 370 13.77 17.62 0.67
C SER A 370 13.51 16.11 0.54
N ILE A 371 12.64 15.56 1.41
CA ILE A 371 12.25 14.15 1.38
C ILE A 371 11.42 13.83 0.13
N PHE A 372 10.50 14.71 -0.25
CA PHE A 372 9.70 14.54 -1.47
C PHE A 372 10.57 14.60 -2.73
N ASN A 373 11.57 15.49 -2.76
CA ASN A 373 12.56 15.51 -3.82
C ASN A 373 13.39 14.22 -3.86
N ALA A 374 13.64 13.58 -2.71
CA ALA A 374 14.30 12.28 -2.63
C ALA A 374 13.45 11.15 -3.23
N PHE A 375 12.14 11.16 -2.94
CA PHE A 375 11.18 10.29 -3.60
C PHE A 375 11.19 10.45 -5.13
N ARG A 376 11.21 11.70 -5.61
CA ARG A 376 11.25 12.02 -7.06
C ARG A 376 12.50 11.46 -7.75
N ARG A 377 13.68 11.60 -7.13
CA ARG A 377 14.93 11.06 -7.68
C ARG A 377 15.14 9.57 -7.40
N LYS A 378 14.21 8.93 -6.69
CA LYS A 378 14.21 7.49 -6.39
C LYS A 378 15.42 7.03 -5.57
N GLU A 379 16.01 7.93 -4.79
CA GLU A 379 17.15 7.62 -3.92
C GLU A 379 16.64 7.03 -2.60
N THR A 380 15.99 5.87 -2.74
CA THR A 380 15.28 5.17 -1.68
C THR A 380 15.60 3.69 -1.72
N TYR A 381 15.43 3.01 -0.59
CA TYR A 381 15.41 1.56 -0.55
C TYR A 381 14.45 1.06 0.52
N ALA A 382 14.09 -0.21 0.40
CA ALA A 382 13.29 -0.93 1.37
C ALA A 382 14.20 -1.79 2.25
N THR A 383 13.82 -1.98 3.52
CA THR A 383 14.47 -2.95 4.40
C THR A 383 13.44 -3.66 5.27
N SER A 384 13.65 -4.94 5.55
CA SER A 384 12.98 -5.69 6.60
C SER A 384 13.99 -6.02 7.69
N GLY A 385 13.58 -5.90 8.95
CA GLY A 385 14.41 -6.09 10.13
C GLY A 385 15.51 -5.06 10.32
N THR A 386 16.73 -5.38 9.90
CA THR A 386 17.93 -4.60 10.26
C THR A 386 17.89 -3.21 9.62
N ARG A 387 18.01 -2.14 10.41
CA ARG A 387 17.98 -0.74 9.93
C ARG A 387 19.34 -0.31 9.37
N ILE A 388 19.83 -1.07 8.40
CA ILE A 388 21.09 -0.78 7.70
C ILE A 388 21.02 0.61 7.07
N LYS A 389 22.15 1.34 7.08
CA LYS A 389 22.33 2.54 6.26
C LYS A 389 23.09 2.16 5.01
N LEU A 390 22.44 2.23 3.85
CA LEU A 390 22.98 1.80 2.56
C LEU A 390 23.08 2.95 1.56
N ARG A 391 24.25 3.10 0.94
CA ARG A 391 24.47 3.95 -0.24
C ARG A 391 25.02 3.09 -1.35
N PHE A 392 24.47 3.28 -2.55
CA PHE A 392 24.90 2.58 -3.75
C PHE A 392 25.10 3.58 -4.88
N PHE A 393 26.28 3.54 -5.51
CA PHE A 393 26.63 4.37 -6.66
C PHE A 393 27.20 3.51 -7.78
N ALA A 394 26.94 3.92 -9.02
CA ALA A 394 27.53 3.34 -10.23
C ALA A 394 28.24 4.42 -11.07
N GLY A 395 29.40 4.13 -11.63
CA GLY A 395 30.16 5.12 -12.39
C GLY A 395 31.52 4.62 -12.88
N LYS A 396 32.41 5.56 -13.22
CA LYS A 396 33.82 5.29 -13.52
C LYS A 396 34.69 5.62 -12.31
N ASP A 397 35.81 4.91 -12.16
CA ASP A 397 36.83 5.17 -11.12
C ASP A 397 36.27 5.20 -9.68
N LEU A 398 35.26 4.38 -9.40
CA LEU A 398 34.66 4.24 -8.07
C LEU A 398 35.40 3.21 -7.21
N ASP A 399 35.98 2.16 -7.79
CA ASP A 399 36.66 1.08 -7.07
C ASP A 399 37.94 1.54 -6.35
N ASN A 400 38.53 2.64 -6.82
CA ASN A 400 39.70 3.27 -6.21
C ASN A 400 39.36 4.13 -4.97
N SER A 401 38.08 4.20 -4.57
CA SER A 401 37.65 5.00 -3.43
C SER A 401 37.92 4.28 -2.11
N SER A 402 38.62 4.93 -1.17
CA SER A 402 38.84 4.35 0.16
C SER A 402 37.58 4.43 1.02
N LEU A 403 37.12 3.30 1.56
CA LEU A 403 35.97 3.26 2.48
C LEU A 403 36.22 4.01 3.81
N SER A 404 37.48 4.29 4.15
CA SER A 404 37.86 5.09 5.32
C SER A 404 37.93 6.60 5.06
N ASP A 405 37.68 7.06 3.84
CA ASP A 405 37.68 8.48 3.50
C ASP A 405 36.43 9.18 4.05
N GLU A 406 36.63 10.18 4.90
CA GLU A 406 35.53 10.98 5.47
C GLU A 406 34.72 11.73 4.40
N ASN A 407 35.31 11.98 3.22
CA ASN A 407 34.65 12.62 2.08
C ASN A 407 34.15 11.65 1.01
N LEU A 408 34.14 10.34 1.31
CA LEU A 408 33.76 9.28 0.36
C LEU A 408 32.44 9.59 -0.36
N ILE A 409 31.40 9.92 0.39
CA ILE A 409 30.05 10.14 -0.15
C ILE A 409 30.00 11.39 -1.05
N ASN A 410 30.64 12.49 -0.64
CA ASN A 410 30.71 13.70 -1.47
C ASN A 410 31.44 13.43 -2.80
N LYS A 411 32.54 12.66 -2.75
CA LYS A 411 33.27 12.24 -3.95
C LYS A 411 32.42 11.33 -4.83
N ALA A 412 31.68 10.39 -4.24
CA ALA A 412 30.78 9.50 -4.96
C ALA A 412 29.69 10.27 -5.71
N TYR A 413 29.03 11.25 -5.09
CA TYR A 413 28.08 12.12 -5.78
C TYR A 413 28.70 12.95 -6.92
N SER A 414 29.99 13.31 -6.80
CA SER A 414 30.66 14.09 -7.86
C SER A 414 31.10 13.26 -9.07
N LYS A 415 31.21 11.93 -8.93
CA LYS A 415 31.78 11.03 -9.94
C LYS A 415 30.83 9.95 -10.46
N GLY A 416 29.87 9.55 -9.63
CA GLY A 416 28.97 8.45 -9.90
C GLY A 416 27.50 8.86 -9.89
N VAL A 417 26.66 7.93 -10.31
CA VAL A 417 25.21 8.03 -10.29
C VAL A 417 24.70 7.28 -9.06
N PRO A 418 23.98 7.93 -8.13
CA PRO A 418 23.38 7.26 -6.99
C PRO A 418 22.24 6.32 -7.44
N MET A 419 21.90 5.35 -6.60
CA MET A 419 20.70 4.53 -6.80
C MET A 419 19.45 5.37 -7.09
N GLY A 420 18.61 4.88 -8.00
CA GLY A 420 17.46 5.62 -8.51
C GLY A 420 17.75 6.51 -9.73
N GLY A 421 19.03 6.83 -9.97
CA GLY A 421 19.48 7.60 -11.14
C GLY A 421 19.69 6.76 -12.40
N ASP A 422 19.92 7.48 -13.51
CA ASP A 422 20.14 6.89 -14.83
C ASP A 422 21.62 6.92 -15.17
N LEU A 423 22.21 5.75 -15.37
CA LEU A 423 23.59 5.63 -15.82
C LEU A 423 23.64 5.71 -17.35
N ILE A 424 24.11 6.83 -17.88
CA ILE A 424 24.12 7.14 -19.32
C ILE A 424 25.56 7.30 -19.81
N GLY A 425 25.85 6.80 -21.01
CA GLY A 425 27.08 7.11 -21.73
C GLY A 425 28.33 6.41 -21.21
N LEU A 426 28.18 5.23 -20.60
CA LEU A 426 29.32 4.37 -20.30
C LEU A 426 29.69 3.54 -21.54
N GLU A 427 30.94 3.65 -21.96
CA GLU A 427 31.56 2.82 -23.01
C GLU A 427 32.10 1.50 -22.46
N GLU A 428 32.37 1.44 -21.15
CA GLU A 428 32.91 0.30 -20.42
C GLU A 428 31.94 -0.16 -19.32
N SER A 429 32.18 -1.34 -18.75
CA SER A 429 31.39 -1.82 -17.61
C SER A 429 31.44 -0.85 -16.43
N PRO A 430 30.32 -0.60 -15.73
CA PRO A 430 30.31 0.26 -14.56
C PRO A 430 31.07 -0.35 -13.38
N GLU A 431 31.71 0.51 -12.60
CA GLU A 431 32.21 0.20 -11.26
C GLU A 431 31.15 0.58 -10.22
N PHE A 432 31.14 -0.12 -9.08
CA PHE A 432 30.14 0.07 -8.04
C PHE A 432 30.77 0.43 -6.70
N LEU A 433 30.28 1.52 -6.09
CA LEU A 433 30.58 1.83 -4.71
C LEU A 433 29.36 1.49 -3.84
N VAL A 434 29.56 0.54 -2.92
CA VAL A 434 28.58 0.17 -1.90
C VAL A 434 29.10 0.55 -0.53
N TRP A 435 28.41 1.47 0.14
CA TRP A 435 28.69 1.82 1.53
C TRP A 435 27.51 1.36 2.37
N ALA A 436 27.78 0.42 3.27
CA ALA A 436 26.78 -0.15 4.17
C ALA A 436 27.27 -0.07 5.61
N VAL A 437 26.45 0.50 6.49
CA VAL A 437 26.72 0.54 7.92
C VAL A 437 25.67 -0.27 8.63
N ARG A 438 26.13 -1.15 9.52
CA ARG A 438 25.27 -1.95 10.38
C ARG A 438 24.36 -1.07 11.21
N ASP A 439 23.18 -1.59 11.52
CA ASP A 439 22.29 -1.00 12.51
C ASP A 439 23.01 -0.91 13.87
N SER A 440 22.78 0.18 14.61
CA SER A 440 23.54 0.57 15.80
C SER A 440 22.87 0.19 17.10
#